data_AF-A0A147BVW9-F1
#
_entry.id   AF-A0A147BVW9-F1
#
_cell.length_a   1.000
_cell.length_b   1.000
_cell.length_c   1.000
_cell.angle_alpha   90.00
_cell.angle_beta   90.00
_cell.angle_gamma   90.00
#
_symmetry.space_group_name_H-M   'P 1'
#
loop_
_entity.id
_entity.type
_entity.pdbx_description
1 polymer ?
#
loop_
_entity_poly.entity_id
_entity_poly.type
_entity_poly.pdbx_seq_one_letter_code
_entity_poly.pdbx_strand_id
1 'polypeptide(L)'
;FVAAAGNFMYVLYRNFNSDSENKGTNKCVMVQKVCYNESGEKKFANYTKWYNGTTNKSYAMRSFYAVVNLDGTEGAAKNVLVARHQVGENLTTETCYPFAYTDAKCAVVLMNHWNDAAKNQCRNENPSQEGESDKTAPKIGEQRPCETACEMWVRHEYLNETSLSENCTKYYKQFCGNSKIFLYEKSTCDQVEDLPVNITKCISKDQ
;
A
#
# COMPACT_ATOMS: atom_id res chain seq x y z
N PHE A 1 3.81 -2.71 -11.00
CA PHE A 1 3.93 -2.31 -9.59
C PHE A 1 5.26 -2.78 -9.01
N VAL A 2 5.45 -4.08 -8.75
CA VAL A 2 6.79 -4.67 -8.50
C VAL A 2 7.47 -5.01 -9.82
N ALA A 3 8.69 -4.51 -10.06
CA ALA A 3 9.35 -4.59 -11.36
C ALA A 3 10.02 -5.96 -11.60
N ALA A 4 10.88 -6.41 -10.67
CA ALA A 4 11.70 -7.60 -10.82
C ALA A 4 11.43 -8.65 -9.73
N ALA A 5 11.79 -9.91 -10.01
CA ALA A 5 11.66 -10.98 -9.04
C ALA A 5 12.71 -10.88 -7.93
N GLY A 6 12.35 -11.25 -6.71
CA GLY A 6 13.17 -11.04 -5.51
C GLY A 6 13.07 -9.62 -4.96
N ASN A 7 12.59 -8.65 -5.75
CA ASN A 7 12.39 -7.29 -5.27
C ASN A 7 11.15 -7.20 -4.39
N PHE A 8 11.25 -6.28 -3.43
CA PHE A 8 10.18 -5.90 -2.53
C PHE A 8 9.75 -4.45 -2.77
N MET A 9 8.46 -4.20 -2.57
CA MET A 9 7.92 -2.85 -2.43
C MET A 9 7.18 -2.79 -1.09
N TYR A 10 7.52 -1.80 -0.27
CA TYR A 10 7.05 -1.70 1.11
C TYR A 10 6.09 -0.53 1.23
N VAL A 11 5.09 -0.67 2.08
CA VAL A 11 4.38 0.49 2.62
C VAL A 11 5.27 1.09 3.71
N LEU A 12 5.80 2.29 3.46
CA LEU A 12 6.62 3.00 4.43
C LEU A 12 5.74 3.55 5.56
N TYR A 13 4.65 4.24 5.18
CA TYR A 13 3.66 4.79 6.10
C TYR A 13 2.30 4.98 5.43
N ARG A 14 1.28 5.19 6.27
CA ARG A 14 -0.12 5.49 5.90
C ARG A 14 -0.77 6.41 6.93
N ASN A 15 -2.04 6.79 6.76
CA ASN A 15 -2.78 7.64 7.71
C ASN A 15 -4.00 6.95 8.37
N PHE A 16 -4.12 5.63 8.27
CA PHE A 16 -5.21 4.87 8.86
C PHE A 16 -4.69 3.58 9.54
N ASN A 17 -5.48 3.04 10.46
CA ASN A 17 -5.24 1.71 11.02
C ASN A 17 -6.11 0.70 10.26
N SER A 18 -5.54 -0.46 9.96
CA SER A 18 -6.20 -1.50 9.15
C SER A 18 -6.45 -2.79 9.92
N ASP A 19 -6.12 -2.82 11.20
CA ASP A 19 -6.44 -3.92 12.11
C ASP A 19 -7.84 -3.74 12.71
N SER A 20 -8.49 -4.85 13.06
CA SER A 20 -9.87 -4.86 13.59
C SER A 20 -10.03 -4.12 14.91
N GLU A 21 -8.94 -3.93 15.66
CA GLU A 21 -8.92 -3.20 16.93
C GLU A 21 -8.62 -1.70 16.75
N ASN A 22 -8.34 -1.25 15.53
CA ASN A 22 -7.98 0.12 15.19
C ASN A 22 -6.75 0.65 15.95
N LYS A 23 -5.79 -0.22 16.28
CA LYS A 23 -4.59 0.08 17.09
C LYS A 23 -3.32 0.31 16.27
N GLY A 24 -3.32 0.01 14.98
CA GLY A 24 -2.15 0.15 14.11
C GLY A 24 -1.10 -0.95 14.34
N THR A 25 -1.54 -2.15 14.72
CA THR A 25 -0.65 -3.27 15.08
C THR A 25 -0.05 -3.97 13.87
N ASN A 26 -0.68 -3.85 12.70
CA ASN A 26 -0.10 -4.37 11.47
C ASN A 26 1.14 -3.55 11.10
N LYS A 27 2.25 -4.25 10.82
CA LYS A 27 3.55 -3.68 10.46
C LYS A 27 4.10 -4.36 9.22
N CYS A 28 5.11 -3.74 8.65
CA CYS A 28 5.85 -4.18 7.49
C CYS A 28 4.99 -4.77 6.36
N VAL A 29 4.00 -4.02 5.90
CA VAL A 29 3.22 -4.40 4.73
C VAL A 29 4.11 -4.26 3.49
N MET A 30 4.21 -5.32 2.70
CA MET A 30 5.03 -5.34 1.49
C MET A 30 4.43 -6.24 0.41
N VAL A 31 4.94 -6.09 -0.81
CA VAL A 31 4.71 -7.03 -1.91
C VAL A 31 6.05 -7.58 -2.38
N GLN A 32 6.14 -8.90 -2.50
CA GLN A 32 7.25 -9.62 -3.11
C GLN A 32 6.82 -10.21 -4.46
N LYS A 33 7.64 -10.05 -5.50
CA LYS A 33 7.48 -10.80 -6.76
C LYS A 33 8.37 -12.04 -6.73
N VAL A 34 7.77 -13.21 -6.76
CA VAL A 34 8.44 -14.50 -6.64
C VAL A 34 8.53 -15.14 -8.02
N CYS A 35 9.71 -15.62 -8.37
CA CYS A 35 9.93 -16.39 -9.59
C CYS A 35 9.76 -17.89 -9.29
N TYR A 36 9.12 -18.62 -10.20
CA TYR A 36 9.02 -20.07 -10.13
C TYR A 36 9.05 -20.70 -11.53
N ASN A 37 9.35 -22.00 -11.58
CA ASN A 37 9.32 -22.76 -12.82
C ASN A 37 8.04 -23.60 -12.87
N GLU A 38 7.32 -23.50 -13.97
CA GLU A 38 6.15 -24.33 -14.25
C GLU A 38 6.32 -24.94 -15.64
N SER A 39 6.36 -26.27 -15.72
CA SER A 39 6.51 -27.00 -16.99
C SER A 39 7.72 -26.55 -17.84
N GLY A 40 8.82 -26.17 -17.19
CA GLY A 40 10.03 -25.67 -17.86
C GLY A 40 10.00 -24.18 -18.23
N GLU A 41 8.88 -23.49 -18.00
CA GLU A 41 8.76 -22.04 -18.23
C GLU A 41 8.93 -21.25 -16.94
N LYS A 42 9.63 -20.12 -17.04
CA LYS A 42 9.83 -19.18 -15.94
C LYS A 42 8.59 -18.30 -15.78
N LYS A 43 7.90 -18.43 -14.64
CA LYS A 43 6.70 -17.66 -14.28
C LYS A 43 6.90 -16.84 -13.01
N PHE A 44 5.97 -15.93 -12.75
CA PHE A 44 6.03 -15.02 -11.62
C PHE A 44 4.70 -14.93 -10.88
N ALA A 45 4.75 -14.93 -9.56
CA ALA A 45 3.59 -14.67 -8.70
C ALA A 45 3.91 -13.54 -7.74
N ASN A 46 2.93 -12.71 -7.39
CA ASN A 46 3.11 -11.69 -6.35
C ASN A 46 2.53 -12.20 -5.02
N TYR A 47 3.20 -11.85 -3.93
CA TYR A 47 2.76 -12.14 -2.58
C TYR A 47 2.71 -10.85 -1.77
N THR A 48 1.54 -10.52 -1.23
CA THR A 48 1.45 -9.51 -0.18
C THR A 48 1.83 -10.15 1.13
N LYS A 49 2.78 -9.55 1.84
CA LYS A 49 3.21 -9.99 3.16
C LYS A 49 3.06 -8.88 4.19
N TRP A 50 2.84 -9.24 5.44
CA TRP A 50 2.79 -8.30 6.56
C TRP A 50 3.04 -9.01 7.89
N TYR A 51 3.42 -8.24 8.88
CA TYR A 51 3.45 -8.65 10.28
C TYR A 51 2.15 -8.22 10.96
N ASN A 52 1.47 -9.15 11.62
CA ASN A 52 0.32 -8.85 12.46
C ASN A 52 0.78 -8.75 13.91
N GLY A 53 0.85 -7.53 14.45
CA GLY A 53 1.26 -7.30 15.83
C GLY A 53 0.26 -7.79 16.88
N THR A 54 -1.01 -8.02 16.52
CA THR A 54 -2.00 -8.60 17.44
C THR A 54 -1.75 -10.09 17.66
N THR A 55 -1.45 -10.84 16.60
CA THR A 55 -1.17 -12.29 16.70
C THR A 55 0.31 -12.61 16.84
N ASN A 56 1.18 -11.60 16.71
CA ASN A 56 2.64 -11.70 16.75
C ASN A 56 3.19 -12.67 15.69
N LYS A 57 2.61 -12.64 14.48
CA LYS A 57 2.93 -13.55 13.37
C LYS A 57 3.04 -12.82 12.04
N SER A 58 3.94 -13.29 11.20
CA SER A 58 4.04 -12.89 9.79
C SER A 58 3.06 -13.70 8.94
N TYR A 59 2.45 -13.03 7.96
CA TYR A 59 1.52 -13.61 7.01
C TYR A 59 1.94 -13.29 5.58
N ALA A 60 1.57 -14.18 4.68
CA ALA A 60 1.69 -13.98 3.24
C ALA A 60 0.42 -14.47 2.56
N MET A 61 -0.03 -13.74 1.55
CA MET A 61 -1.10 -14.17 0.66
C MET A 61 -0.68 -13.96 -0.79
N ARG A 62 -1.10 -14.87 -1.68
CA ARG A 62 -0.90 -14.69 -3.10
C ARG A 62 -1.82 -13.57 -3.59
N SER A 63 -1.26 -12.64 -4.35
CA SER A 63 -1.94 -11.44 -4.82
C SER A 63 -1.76 -11.29 -6.32
N PHE A 64 -2.82 -10.87 -6.99
CA PHE A 64 -2.85 -10.61 -8.42
C PHE A 64 -3.05 -9.12 -8.60
N TYR A 65 -2.20 -8.52 -9.44
CA TYR A 65 -2.15 -7.08 -9.63
C TYR A 65 -2.18 -6.76 -11.11
N ALA A 66 -3.05 -5.84 -11.49
CA ALA A 66 -3.06 -5.24 -12.83
C ALA A 66 -3.01 -3.72 -12.68
N VAL A 67 -2.35 -3.05 -13.63
CA VAL A 67 -2.36 -1.58 -13.71
C VAL A 67 -3.16 -1.20 -14.94
N VAL A 68 -4.29 -0.52 -14.72
CA VAL A 68 -5.30 -0.19 -15.73
C VAL A 68 -5.54 1.32 -15.80
N ASN A 69 -6.27 1.74 -16.82
CA ASN A 69 -6.73 3.12 -16.98
C ASN A 69 -8.07 3.28 -16.25
N LEU A 70 -8.26 4.37 -15.52
CA LEU A 70 -9.49 4.66 -14.76
C LEU A 70 -10.76 4.54 -15.62
N ASP A 71 -10.69 4.96 -16.89
CA ASP A 71 -11.84 5.04 -17.80
C ASP A 71 -11.76 4.04 -18.97
N GLY A 72 -10.80 3.10 -18.93
CA GLY A 72 -10.60 2.10 -20.00
C GLY A 72 -10.17 2.67 -21.36
N THR A 73 -9.96 3.98 -21.47
CA THR A 73 -9.58 4.64 -22.73
C THR A 73 -8.20 4.18 -23.17
N GLU A 74 -8.12 3.60 -24.36
CA GLU A 74 -6.86 3.15 -24.95
C GLU A 74 -5.91 4.34 -25.17
N GLY A 75 -4.64 4.20 -24.77
CA GLY A 75 -3.63 5.26 -24.85
C GLY A 75 -3.60 6.25 -23.67
N ALA A 76 -4.59 6.24 -22.77
CA ALA A 76 -4.52 7.01 -21.53
C ALA A 76 -3.47 6.44 -20.56
N ALA A 77 -2.94 7.30 -19.68
CA ALA A 77 -1.97 6.89 -18.67
C ALA A 77 -2.60 5.93 -17.66
N LYS A 78 -1.95 4.78 -17.45
CA LYS A 78 -2.36 3.79 -16.44
C LYS A 78 -2.17 4.34 -15.04
N ASN A 79 -3.28 4.52 -14.32
CA ASN A 79 -3.32 5.23 -13.05
C ASN A 79 -4.11 4.50 -11.96
N VAL A 80 -4.57 3.26 -12.20
CA VAL A 80 -5.29 2.46 -11.21
C VAL A 80 -4.62 1.10 -11.03
N LEU A 81 -4.33 0.73 -9.79
CA LEU A 81 -3.95 -0.62 -9.40
C LEU A 81 -5.21 -1.41 -9.07
N VAL A 82 -5.50 -2.44 -9.86
CA VAL A 82 -6.52 -3.44 -9.52
C VAL A 82 -5.83 -4.57 -8.79
N ALA A 83 -6.38 -4.97 -7.64
CA ALA A 83 -5.90 -6.13 -6.90
C ALA A 83 -7.02 -7.11 -6.56
N ARG A 84 -6.65 -8.39 -6.58
CA ARG A 84 -7.41 -9.49 -5.96
C ARG A 84 -6.44 -10.40 -5.21
N HIS A 85 -6.93 -11.04 -4.16
CA HIS A 85 -6.10 -11.84 -3.26
C HIS A 85 -6.65 -13.25 -3.15
N GLN A 86 -5.78 -14.21 -2.91
CA GLN A 86 -6.17 -15.59 -2.64
C GLN A 86 -6.30 -15.83 -1.13
N VAL A 87 -7.48 -16.28 -0.71
CA VAL A 87 -7.77 -16.69 0.67
C VAL A 87 -8.26 -18.13 0.64
N GLY A 88 -7.39 -19.06 1.06
CA GLY A 88 -7.63 -20.49 0.88
C GLY A 88 -7.72 -20.85 -0.60
N GLU A 89 -8.85 -21.42 -1.02
CA GLU A 89 -9.11 -21.79 -2.43
C GLU A 89 -9.90 -20.71 -3.20
N ASN A 90 -10.35 -19.66 -2.50
CA ASN A 90 -11.17 -18.60 -3.08
C ASN A 90 -10.35 -17.36 -3.43
N LEU A 91 -10.83 -16.59 -4.40
CA LEU A 91 -10.33 -15.26 -4.71
C LEU A 91 -11.26 -14.20 -4.10
N THR A 92 -10.68 -13.14 -3.56
CA THR A 92 -11.45 -11.95 -3.16
C THR A 92 -12.03 -11.27 -4.40
N THR A 93 -13.06 -10.45 -4.18
CA THR A 93 -13.49 -9.48 -5.19
C THR A 93 -12.34 -8.55 -5.56
N GLU A 94 -12.35 -8.07 -6.81
CA GLU A 94 -11.39 -7.07 -7.25
C GLU A 94 -11.63 -5.75 -6.52
N THR A 95 -10.53 -5.09 -6.15
CA THR A 95 -10.56 -3.75 -5.57
C THR A 95 -9.65 -2.82 -6.37
N CYS A 96 -10.13 -1.62 -6.64
CA CYS A 96 -9.42 -0.60 -7.40
C CYS A 96 -8.76 0.41 -6.46
N TYR A 97 -7.47 0.64 -6.67
CA TYR A 97 -6.66 1.59 -5.92
C TYR A 97 -6.03 2.61 -6.88
N PRO A 98 -6.61 3.81 -7.00
CA PRO A 98 -6.02 4.88 -7.81
C PRO A 98 -4.65 5.29 -7.28
N PHE A 99 -3.72 5.58 -8.17
CA PHE A 99 -2.48 6.26 -7.84
C PHE A 99 -2.72 7.77 -7.82
N ALA A 100 -2.49 8.41 -6.67
CA ALA A 100 -2.36 9.88 -6.64
C ALA A 100 -1.07 10.32 -7.33
N TYR A 101 -0.02 9.51 -7.20
CA TYR A 101 1.25 9.67 -7.91
C TYR A 101 2.02 8.35 -7.95
N THR A 102 2.83 8.12 -8.97
CA THR A 102 3.74 6.98 -9.04
C THR A 102 4.91 7.29 -9.95
N ASP A 103 6.11 6.87 -9.56
CA ASP A 103 7.33 6.97 -10.37
C ASP A 103 8.18 5.70 -10.25
N ALA A 104 9.44 5.77 -10.70
CA ALA A 104 10.35 4.63 -10.63
C ALA A 104 10.71 4.24 -9.18
N LYS A 105 10.55 5.11 -8.19
CA LYS A 105 10.98 4.92 -6.80
C LYS A 105 9.84 4.61 -5.84
N CYS A 106 8.71 5.28 -6.01
CA CYS A 106 7.61 5.25 -5.04
C CYS A 106 6.24 5.40 -5.70
N ALA A 107 5.20 5.12 -4.92
CA ALA A 107 3.82 5.34 -5.30
C ALA A 107 3.00 5.83 -4.10
N VAL A 108 2.08 6.76 -4.35
CA VAL A 108 1.04 7.19 -3.42
C VAL A 108 -0.25 6.57 -3.88
N VAL A 109 -0.77 5.63 -3.10
CA VAL A 109 -1.94 4.83 -3.45
C VAL A 109 -3.12 5.28 -2.59
N LEU A 110 -4.25 5.58 -3.21
CA LEU A 110 -5.49 5.93 -2.53
C LEU A 110 -6.23 4.66 -2.08
N MET A 111 -6.44 4.55 -0.78
CA MET A 111 -7.03 3.40 -0.12
C MET A 111 -8.48 3.69 0.27
N ASN A 112 -9.31 4.12 -0.69
CA ASN A 112 -10.64 4.70 -0.45
C ASN A 112 -11.56 3.90 0.48
N HIS A 113 -11.46 2.57 0.47
CA HIS A 113 -12.20 1.68 1.37
C HIS A 113 -11.85 1.85 2.87
N TRP A 114 -10.77 2.56 3.19
CA TRP A 114 -10.35 2.93 4.54
C TRP A 114 -10.60 4.41 4.88
N ASN A 115 -11.30 5.17 4.04
CA ASN A 115 -11.55 6.59 4.30
C ASN A 115 -12.26 6.84 5.65
N ASP A 116 -13.18 5.95 6.06
CA ASP A 116 -13.82 6.07 7.37
C ASP A 116 -12.82 5.91 8.53
N ALA A 117 -11.85 5.02 8.39
CA ALA A 117 -10.76 4.90 9.36
C ALA A 117 -9.86 6.15 9.31
N ALA A 118 -9.41 6.59 8.14
CA ALA A 118 -8.62 7.83 8.03
C ALA A 118 -9.33 9.04 8.65
N LYS A 119 -10.65 9.15 8.46
CA LYS A 119 -11.47 10.22 9.04
C LYS A 119 -11.52 10.18 10.57
N ASN A 120 -11.65 9.00 11.16
CA ASN A 120 -11.63 8.83 12.61
C ASN A 120 -10.25 9.19 13.18
N GLN A 121 -9.18 8.78 12.50
CA GLN A 121 -7.81 9.08 12.91
C GLN A 121 -7.50 10.58 12.77
N CYS A 122 -7.97 11.22 11.70
CA CYS A 122 -7.81 12.66 11.52
C CYS A 122 -8.50 13.50 12.62
N ARG A 123 -9.63 13.03 13.17
CA ARG A 123 -10.31 13.73 14.27
C ARG A 123 -9.54 13.67 15.60
N ASN A 124 -8.72 12.63 15.79
CA ASN A 124 -7.96 12.41 17.01
C ASN A 124 -6.60 13.12 17.02
N GLU A 125 -6.12 13.59 15.87
CA GLU A 125 -5.02 14.55 15.80
C GLU A 125 -5.55 15.91 16.32
N ASN A 126 -5.22 16.22 17.58
CA ASN A 126 -5.65 17.45 18.25
C ASN A 126 -5.47 18.69 17.33
N PRO A 127 -6.43 19.63 17.29
CA PRO A 127 -6.33 20.89 16.53
C PRO A 127 -5.23 21.86 17.02
N SER A 128 -4.47 21.51 18.05
CA SER A 128 -3.59 22.44 18.78
C SER A 128 -2.16 22.53 18.24
N GLN A 129 -1.89 22.01 17.04
CA GLN A 129 -0.64 22.29 16.31
C GLN A 129 -0.91 22.96 14.96
N GLU A 130 -1.63 24.07 14.95
CA GLU A 130 -1.46 25.08 13.91
C GLU A 130 -0.88 26.33 14.56
N GLY A 131 0.43 26.49 14.38
CA GLY A 131 1.02 27.83 14.41
C GLY A 131 0.39 28.68 13.31
N GLU A 132 0.23 29.96 13.63
CA GLU A 132 -0.17 31.05 12.74
C GLU A 132 0.19 30.86 11.26
N SER A 133 -0.77 30.48 10.42
CA SER A 133 -1.02 31.13 9.13
C SER A 133 -2.36 30.68 8.54
N ASP A 134 -3.20 31.67 8.18
CA ASP A 134 -4.42 31.61 7.38
C ASP A 134 -5.66 30.87 7.92
N LYS A 135 -6.47 31.66 8.61
CA LYS A 135 -7.88 31.41 8.98
C LYS A 135 -8.78 31.35 7.73
N THR A 136 -8.70 30.27 6.96
CA THR A 136 -9.83 29.88 6.12
C THR A 136 -10.38 28.59 6.69
N ALA A 137 -11.46 28.70 7.46
CA ALA A 137 -12.20 27.52 7.91
C ALA A 137 -12.54 26.66 6.68
N PRO A 138 -12.38 25.31 6.73
CA PRO A 138 -12.77 24.44 5.63
C PRO A 138 -14.21 24.74 5.23
N LYS A 139 -14.45 24.96 3.94
CA LYS A 139 -15.82 25.14 3.45
C LYS A 139 -16.63 23.90 3.81
N ILE A 140 -17.85 24.11 4.33
CA ILE A 140 -18.77 23.03 4.67
C ILE A 140 -18.93 22.11 3.44
N GLY A 141 -18.43 20.88 3.52
CA GLY A 141 -18.47 19.88 2.45
C GLY A 141 -17.13 19.52 1.82
N GLU A 142 -16.03 20.22 2.12
CA GLU A 142 -14.70 19.90 1.58
C GLU A 142 -14.00 18.86 2.48
N GLN A 143 -13.78 17.65 1.96
CA GLN A 143 -13.07 16.59 2.68
C GLN A 143 -11.64 17.05 2.96
N ARG A 144 -11.26 17.07 4.24
CA ARG A 144 -9.88 17.41 4.63
C ARG A 144 -8.94 16.33 4.08
N PRO A 145 -7.72 16.68 3.60
CA PRO A 145 -6.78 15.68 3.06
C PRO A 145 -6.53 14.49 3.99
N CYS A 146 -6.41 14.73 5.30
CA CYS A 146 -6.25 13.68 6.32
C CYS A 146 -7.38 12.64 6.38
N GLU A 147 -8.57 12.94 5.83
CA GLU A 147 -9.73 12.04 5.81
C GLU A 147 -9.70 11.11 4.58
N THR A 148 -8.77 11.31 3.65
CA THR A 148 -8.54 10.42 2.51
C THR A 148 -7.46 9.41 2.90
N ALA A 149 -7.80 8.13 2.92
CA ALA A 149 -6.88 7.06 3.28
C ALA A 149 -5.84 6.84 2.18
N CYS A 150 -4.57 6.78 2.56
CA CYS A 150 -3.47 6.61 1.62
C CYS A 150 -2.35 5.73 2.15
N GLU A 151 -1.61 5.12 1.23
CA GLU A 151 -0.37 4.42 1.51
C GLU A 151 0.78 5.00 0.68
N MET A 152 1.92 5.24 1.35
CA MET A 152 3.20 5.56 0.71
C MET A 152 3.98 4.27 0.46
N TRP A 153 4.06 3.85 -0.79
CA TRP A 153 4.80 2.67 -1.20
C TRP A 153 6.19 3.04 -1.75
N VAL A 154 7.22 2.29 -1.37
CA VAL A 154 8.63 2.55 -1.73
C VAL A 154 9.30 1.24 -2.14
N ARG A 155 10.14 1.24 -3.18
CA ARG A 155 10.94 0.06 -3.52
C ARG A 155 12.08 -0.16 -2.54
N HIS A 156 12.46 -1.42 -2.34
CA HIS A 156 13.54 -1.81 -1.42
C HIS A 156 14.80 -0.97 -1.56
N GLU A 157 15.27 -0.79 -2.80
CA GLU A 157 16.50 -0.07 -3.13
C GLU A 157 16.51 1.41 -2.70
N TYR A 158 15.34 1.99 -2.40
CA TYR A 158 15.18 3.39 -2.03
C TYR A 158 14.77 3.60 -0.56
N LEU A 159 14.70 2.54 0.26
CA LEU A 159 14.29 2.65 1.67
C LEU A 159 15.21 3.52 2.53
N ASN A 160 16.51 3.55 2.20
CA ASN A 160 17.52 4.30 2.95
C ASN A 160 17.81 5.69 2.34
N GLU A 161 17.11 6.10 1.28
CA GLU A 161 17.27 7.45 0.76
C GLU A 161 16.72 8.46 1.78
N THR A 162 17.53 9.44 2.15
CA THR A 162 17.18 10.51 3.09
C THR A 162 16.01 11.37 2.64
N SER A 163 15.74 11.37 1.33
CA SER A 163 14.55 11.98 0.74
C SER A 163 13.96 11.03 -0.30
N LEU A 164 12.78 10.47 -0.01
CA LEU A 164 11.92 9.96 -1.07
C LEU A 164 11.69 11.07 -2.10
N SER A 165 11.53 10.70 -3.37
CA SER A 165 11.15 11.61 -4.47
C SER A 165 10.28 12.76 -3.96
N GLU A 166 10.73 14.00 -4.16
CA GLU A 166 10.01 15.21 -3.69
C GLU A 166 8.53 15.16 -4.08
N ASN A 167 8.24 14.55 -5.23
CA ASN A 167 6.90 14.35 -5.74
C ASN A 167 6.05 13.41 -4.88
N CYS A 168 6.49 12.18 -4.57
CA CYS A 168 5.68 11.27 -3.75
C CYS A 168 5.30 11.91 -2.41
N THR A 169 6.25 12.55 -1.72
CA THR A 169 5.96 13.23 -0.45
C THR A 169 4.99 14.40 -0.64
N LYS A 170 5.16 15.21 -1.69
CA LYS A 170 4.24 16.30 -2.04
C LYS A 170 2.81 15.80 -2.29
N TYR A 171 2.66 14.79 -3.15
CA TYR A 171 1.35 14.23 -3.50
C TYR A 171 0.70 13.52 -2.30
N TYR A 172 1.47 12.82 -1.46
CA TYR A 172 0.93 12.27 -0.22
C TYR A 172 0.37 13.38 0.68
N LYS A 173 1.12 14.46 0.92
CA LYS A 173 0.62 15.57 1.76
C LYS A 173 -0.61 16.23 1.18
N GLN A 174 -0.63 16.45 -0.14
CA GLN A 174 -1.74 17.08 -0.85
C GLN A 174 -3.04 16.27 -0.72
N PHE A 175 -2.95 14.95 -0.89
CA PHE A 175 -4.15 14.09 -0.91
C PHE A 175 -4.51 13.53 0.46
N CYS A 176 -3.54 13.34 1.35
CA CYS A 176 -3.67 12.50 2.56
C CYS A 176 -3.32 13.26 3.85
N GLY A 177 -2.88 14.52 3.74
CA GLY A 177 -2.45 15.34 4.87
C GLY A 177 -1.08 14.95 5.44
N ASN A 178 -0.79 15.44 6.65
CA ASN A 178 0.52 15.26 7.29
C ASN A 178 0.61 14.00 8.17
N SER A 179 -0.51 13.34 8.46
CA SER A 179 -0.56 12.16 9.32
C SER A 179 0.23 10.99 8.75
N LYS A 180 1.07 10.38 9.60
CA LYS A 180 1.94 9.26 9.24
C LYS A 180 2.00 8.23 10.36
N ILE A 181 1.50 7.04 10.05
CA ILE A 181 1.62 5.82 10.82
C ILE A 181 2.68 4.98 10.10
N PHE A 182 3.88 4.95 10.65
CA PHE A 182 4.99 4.19 10.07
C PHE A 182 4.77 2.68 10.23
N LEU A 183 4.90 1.98 9.11
CA LEU A 183 4.74 0.54 9.00
C LEU A 183 6.08 -0.17 8.86
N TYR A 184 7.06 0.48 8.23
CA TYR A 184 8.39 -0.09 8.07
C TYR A 184 9.20 0.01 9.36
N GLU A 185 9.67 -1.13 9.83
CA GLU A 185 10.63 -1.26 10.92
C GLU A 185 11.56 -2.40 10.53
N LYS A 186 12.87 -2.15 10.44
CA LYS A 186 13.83 -3.08 9.83
C LYS A 186 13.76 -4.48 10.44
N SER A 187 13.88 -4.60 11.76
CA SER A 187 13.83 -5.89 12.48
C SER A 187 12.54 -6.68 12.22
N THR A 188 11.40 -5.99 12.15
CA THR A 188 10.10 -6.60 11.84
C THR A 188 10.02 -6.97 10.36
N CYS A 189 10.56 -6.14 9.48
CA CYS A 189 10.57 -6.38 8.04
C CYS A 189 11.47 -7.54 7.63
N ASP A 190 12.66 -7.67 8.22
CA ASP A 190 13.56 -8.80 7.99
C ASP A 190 12.82 -10.13 8.28
N GLN A 191 12.05 -10.19 9.38
CA GLN A 191 11.22 -11.38 9.71
C GLN A 191 10.11 -11.67 8.69
N VAL A 192 9.54 -10.64 8.06
CA VAL A 192 8.47 -10.80 7.06
C VAL A 192 9.06 -11.17 5.69
N GLU A 193 10.23 -10.64 5.34
CA GLU A 193 10.97 -11.01 4.13
C GLU A 193 11.32 -12.50 4.15
N ASP A 194 11.86 -12.97 5.28
CA ASP A 194 12.26 -14.36 5.52
C ASP A 194 11.11 -15.36 5.54
N LEU A 195 9.86 -14.90 5.65
CA LEU A 195 8.69 -15.78 5.64
C LEU A 195 8.64 -16.56 4.30
N PRO A 196 8.81 -17.90 4.32
CA PRO A 196 8.86 -18.68 3.11
C PRO A 196 7.48 -18.71 2.43
N VAL A 197 7.49 -18.59 1.11
CA VAL A 197 6.31 -18.69 0.25
C VAL A 197 6.45 -19.89 -0.67
N ASN A 198 5.78 -20.98 -0.31
CA ASN A 198 5.80 -22.20 -1.11
C ASN A 198 4.70 -22.14 -2.17
N ILE A 199 5.09 -22.19 -3.44
CA ILE A 199 4.15 -22.27 -4.56
C ILE A 199 3.79 -23.74 -4.77
N THR A 200 2.83 -24.24 -4.00
CA THR A 200 2.41 -25.66 -4.01
C THR A 200 1.21 -25.93 -4.92
N LYS A 201 0.47 -24.90 -5.35
CA LYS A 201 -0.65 -25.02 -6.29
C LYS A 201 -0.50 -23.99 -7.42
N CYS A 202 -0.30 -24.48 -8.63
CA CYS A 202 -0.48 -23.68 -9.84
C CYS A 202 -1.96 -23.39 -10.01
N ILE A 203 -2.36 -22.11 -9.96
CA ILE A 203 -3.73 -21.72 -10.22
C ILE A 203 -3.75 -21.31 -11.68
N SER A 204 -4.38 -22.12 -12.53
CA SER A 204 -4.45 -21.93 -13.98
C SER A 204 -5.15 -20.65 -14.43
N LYS A 205 -5.65 -19.82 -13.51
CA LYS A 205 -6.33 -18.54 -13.76
C LYS A 205 -5.41 -17.33 -13.57
N ASP A 206 -4.12 -17.46 -13.87
CA ASP A 206 -3.24 -16.33 -14.17
C ASP A 206 -3.50 -15.87 -15.62
N GLN A 207 -4.72 -15.35 -15.89
CA GLN A 207 -5.04 -14.57 -17.09
C GLN A 207 -5.55 -13.20 -16.66
#